data_AF-A0A0F9EDP7-F1
#
_entry.id   AF-A0A0F9EDP7-F1
#
_cell.length_a   1.000
_cell.length_b   1.000
_cell.length_c   1.000
_cell.angle_alpha   90.00
_cell.angle_beta   90.00
_cell.angle_gamma   90.00
#
_symmetry.space_group_name_H-M   'P 1'
#
loop_
_entity.id
_entity.type
_entity.pdbx_description
1 polymer ?
#
loop_
_entity_poly.entity_id
_entity_poly.type
_entity_poly.pdbx_seq_one_letter_code
_entity_poly.pdbx_strand_id
1 'polypeptide(L)'
;MIPTPRVYVHRNLNRDCWSVLQRGKLQGYRHNMTLRDVEFRVRPGGHKRAVREGRRNVHAFAVGTPSLGIPNKRASLIRYDVKKGSFVTFQGRAVLGAAFARFGPDNFFRAYGVKYALVN
;
A
#
# COMPACT_ATOMS: atom_id res chain seq x y z
N MET A 1 15.79 -14.47 -16.69
CA MET A 1 15.23 -14.03 -15.40
C MET A 1 13.71 -13.99 -15.54
N ILE A 2 12.97 -14.85 -14.83
CA ILE A 2 11.50 -14.83 -14.88
C ILE A 2 11.02 -13.59 -14.11
N PRO A 3 10.20 -12.70 -14.69
CA PRO A 3 9.69 -11.55 -13.97
C PRO A 3 8.89 -12.02 -12.76
N THR A 4 9.28 -11.61 -11.56
CA THR A 4 8.46 -11.86 -10.36
C THR A 4 7.14 -11.12 -10.53
N PRO A 5 5.99 -11.83 -10.52
CA PRO A 5 4.71 -11.20 -10.81
C PRO A 5 4.37 -10.15 -9.75
N ARG A 6 3.76 -9.04 -10.18
CA ARG A 6 3.29 -8.00 -9.27
C ARG A 6 2.29 -8.59 -8.26
N VAL A 7 2.44 -8.17 -7.02
CA VAL A 7 1.56 -8.54 -5.89
C VAL A 7 0.76 -7.33 -5.45
N TYR A 8 -0.41 -7.60 -4.85
CA TYR A 8 -1.25 -6.63 -4.16
C TYR A 8 -1.07 -6.86 -2.66
N VAL A 9 -0.74 -5.79 -1.95
CA VAL A 9 -0.52 -5.82 -0.51
C VAL A 9 -1.51 -4.89 0.16
N HIS A 10 -2.20 -5.37 1.18
CA HIS A 10 -3.07 -4.53 2.02
C HIS A 10 -2.92 -4.89 3.49
N ARG A 11 -3.26 -3.95 4.37
CA ARG A 11 -3.30 -4.22 5.82
C ARG A 11 -4.47 -5.15 6.12
N ASN A 12 -4.19 -6.23 6.84
CA ASN A 12 -5.19 -7.09 7.45
C ASN A 12 -5.40 -6.64 8.90
N LEU A 13 -6.52 -5.98 9.14
CA LEU A 13 -6.84 -5.41 10.46
C LEU A 13 -7.21 -6.47 11.51
N ASN A 14 -7.57 -7.69 11.08
CA ASN A 14 -7.93 -8.77 12.01
C ASN A 14 -6.71 -9.55 12.52
N ARG A 15 -5.62 -9.56 11.74
CA ARG A 15 -4.39 -10.30 12.03
C ARG A 15 -3.19 -9.42 12.34
N ASP A 16 -3.40 -8.10 12.35
CA ASP A 16 -2.37 -7.08 12.55
C ASP A 16 -1.12 -7.28 11.66
N CYS A 17 -1.33 -7.63 10.39
CA CYS A 17 -0.28 -7.97 9.43
C CYS A 17 -0.65 -7.57 8.00
N TRP A 18 0.19 -7.89 7.02
CA TRP A 18 -0.06 -7.62 5.60
C TRP A 18 -0.53 -8.87 4.88
N SER A 19 -1.70 -8.80 4.24
CA SER A 19 -2.15 -9.81 3.28
C SER A 19 -1.49 -9.55 1.93
N VAL A 20 -0.91 -10.60 1.35
CA VAL A 20 -0.27 -10.56 0.03
C VAL A 20 -1.11 -11.37 -0.95
N LEU A 21 -1.58 -10.74 -2.01
CA LEU A 21 -2.36 -11.37 -3.08
C LEU A 21 -1.59 -11.32 -4.39
N GLN A 22 -1.71 -12.37 -5.18
CA GLN A 22 -1.17 -12.45 -6.53
C GLN A 22 -2.27 -12.97 -7.45
N ARG A 23 -2.51 -12.27 -8.57
CA ARG A 23 -3.60 -12.61 -9.52
C ARG A 23 -4.95 -12.85 -8.82
N GLY A 24 -5.26 -12.02 -7.81
CA GLY A 24 -6.51 -12.11 -7.03
C GLY A 24 -6.55 -13.22 -5.98
N LYS A 25 -5.53 -14.09 -5.87
CA LYS A 25 -5.47 -15.17 -4.88
C LYS A 25 -4.57 -14.80 -3.71
N LEU A 26 -5.03 -15.03 -2.48
CA LEU A 26 -4.23 -14.85 -1.27
C LEU A 26 -3.03 -15.82 -1.29
N GLN A 27 -1.82 -15.28 -1.22
CA GLN A 27 -0.56 -16.03 -1.17
C GLN A 27 -0.07 -16.21 0.27
N GLY A 28 -0.53 -15.38 1.19
CA GLY A 28 -0.23 -15.50 2.61
C GLY A 28 -0.19 -14.17 3.35
N TYR A 29 0.25 -14.25 4.60
CA TYR A 29 0.37 -13.13 5.53
C TYR A 29 1.84 -12.84 5.81
N ARG A 30 2.20 -11.56 5.93
CA ARG A 30 3.58 -11.13 6.24
C ARG A 30 3.56 -9.98 7.23
N HIS A 31 4.46 -9.98 8.21
CA HIS A 31 4.69 -8.82 9.08
C HIS A 31 5.65 -7.81 8.42
N ASN A 32 6.55 -8.30 7.56
CA ASN A 32 7.54 -7.49 6.87
C ASN A 32 7.60 -7.86 5.39
N MET A 33 7.65 -6.85 4.52
CA MET A 33 7.82 -7.02 3.07
C MET A 33 8.35 -5.73 2.46
N THR A 34 9.16 -5.84 1.41
CA THR A 34 9.50 -4.71 0.56
C THR A 34 8.98 -4.94 -0.86
N LEU A 35 8.39 -3.89 -1.43
CA LEU A 35 8.01 -3.83 -2.83
C LEU A 35 8.85 -2.77 -3.54
N ARG A 36 9.12 -3.00 -4.83
CA ARG A 36 9.62 -2.01 -5.79
C ARG A 36 8.57 -1.69 -6.85
N ASP A 37 8.74 -0.57 -7.53
CA ASP A 37 7.87 -0.10 -8.61
C ASP A 37 6.39 0.00 -8.18
N VAL A 38 6.20 0.65 -7.02
CA VAL A 38 4.95 0.61 -6.25
C VAL A 38 3.95 1.62 -6.76
N GLU A 39 2.73 1.16 -6.96
CA GLU A 39 1.54 1.95 -7.23
C GLU A 39 0.54 1.79 -6.09
N PHE A 40 -0.03 2.89 -5.62
CA PHE A 40 -1.08 2.86 -4.61
C PHE A 40 -2.46 2.91 -5.28
N ARG A 41 -3.20 1.81 -5.16
CA ARG A 41 -4.51 1.65 -5.78
C ARG A 41 -5.60 1.66 -4.73
N VAL A 42 -6.58 2.54 -4.90
CA VAL A 42 -7.81 2.55 -4.11
C VAL A 42 -8.97 2.27 -5.05
N ARG A 43 -9.76 1.23 -4.76
CA ARG A 43 -10.94 0.87 -5.55
C ARG A 43 -12.11 1.80 -5.16
N PRO A 44 -12.59 2.68 -6.05
CA PRO A 44 -13.58 3.70 -5.68
C PRO A 44 -14.91 3.11 -5.18
N GLY A 45 -15.40 2.05 -5.83
CA GLY A 45 -16.63 1.37 -5.40
C GLY A 45 -16.50 0.74 -4.01
N GLY A 46 -15.32 0.19 -3.69
CA GLY A 46 -15.03 -0.33 -2.36
C GLY A 46 -14.98 0.77 -1.30
N HIS A 47 -14.30 1.87 -1.60
CA HIS A 47 -14.25 3.05 -0.72
C HIS A 47 -15.63 3.64 -0.45
N LYS A 48 -16.43 3.91 -1.50
CA LYS A 48 -17.81 4.41 -1.37
C LYS A 48 -18.65 3.50 -0.48
N ARG A 49 -18.52 2.18 -0.66
CA ARG A 49 -19.22 1.19 0.16
C ARG A 49 -18.75 1.21 1.62
N ALA A 50 -17.46 1.31 1.88
CA ALA A 50 -16.91 1.43 3.24
C ALA A 50 -17.44 2.66 3.95
N VAL A 51 -17.46 3.81 3.28
CA VAL A 51 -17.97 5.07 3.83
C VAL A 51 -19.47 4.98 4.12
N ARG A 52 -20.25 4.49 3.16
CA ARG A 52 -21.72 4.37 3.27
C ARG A 52 -22.15 3.40 4.38
N GLU A 53 -21.51 2.23 4.44
CA GLU A 53 -21.92 1.15 5.35
C GLU A 53 -21.18 1.18 6.71
N GLY A 54 -20.15 2.03 6.85
CA GLY A 54 -19.27 2.01 8.03
C GLY A 54 -18.47 0.71 8.19
N ARG A 55 -18.38 -0.10 7.12
CA ARG A 55 -17.82 -1.46 7.16
C ARG A 55 -16.41 -1.51 6.61
N ARG A 56 -15.55 -2.28 7.28
CA ARG A 56 -14.16 -2.53 6.90
C ARG A 56 -14.10 -3.52 5.73
N ASN A 57 -14.29 -3.03 4.51
CA ASN A 57 -14.01 -3.81 3.31
C ASN A 57 -12.58 -3.52 2.79
N VAL A 58 -11.97 -4.48 2.10
CA VAL A 58 -10.64 -4.27 1.52
C VAL A 58 -10.77 -3.56 0.18
N HIS A 59 -10.23 -2.35 0.10
CA HIS A 59 -10.29 -1.53 -1.12
C HIS A 59 -9.01 -0.74 -1.42
N ALA A 60 -8.05 -0.71 -0.49
CA ALA A 60 -6.79 0.01 -0.63
C ALA A 60 -5.61 -0.98 -0.70
N PHE A 61 -4.77 -0.84 -1.71
CA PHE A 61 -3.67 -1.76 -1.99
C PHE A 61 -2.41 -0.99 -2.40
N ALA A 62 -1.25 -1.49 -1.95
CA ALA A 62 0.02 -1.23 -2.60
C ALA A 62 0.31 -2.34 -3.60
N VAL A 63 0.61 -1.98 -4.85
CA VAL A 63 0.83 -2.94 -5.94
C VAL A 63 2.24 -2.76 -6.46
N GLY A 64 3.04 -3.83 -6.45
CA GLY A 64 4.44 -3.75 -6.88
C GLY A 64 5.08 -5.12 -6.97
N THR A 65 6.39 -5.15 -7.21
CA THR A 65 7.17 -6.38 -7.31
C THR A 65 7.92 -6.62 -5.99
N PRO A 66 7.88 -7.83 -5.40
CA PRO A 66 8.67 -8.14 -4.21
C PRO A 66 10.16 -7.87 -4.42
N SER A 67 10.81 -7.30 -3.40
CA SER A 67 12.23 -6.93 -3.42
C SER A 67 12.88 -7.29 -2.08
N LEU A 68 14.14 -7.68 -2.11
CA LEU A 68 14.98 -7.87 -0.92
C LEU A 68 15.74 -6.59 -0.52
N GLY A 69 15.92 -5.66 -1.48
CA GLY A 69 16.68 -4.44 -1.26
C GLY A 69 15.91 -3.38 -0.48
N ILE A 70 16.62 -2.65 0.38
CA ILE A 70 16.17 -1.41 1.01
C ILE A 70 16.89 -0.25 0.30
N PRO A 71 16.19 0.80 -0.16
CA PRO A 71 16.87 1.92 -0.82
C PRO A 71 17.69 2.73 0.17
N ASN A 72 18.89 3.14 -0.24
CA ASN A 72 19.65 4.19 0.47
C ASN A 72 19.10 5.58 0.12
N LYS A 73 17.87 5.87 0.58
CA LYS A 73 17.20 7.17 0.42
C LYS A 73 16.41 7.50 1.68
N ARG A 74 16.10 8.78 1.91
CA ARG A 74 15.15 9.19 2.97
C ARG A 74 13.77 8.60 2.67
N ALA A 75 13.16 8.02 3.71
CA ALA A 75 11.81 7.49 3.64
C ALA A 75 10.77 8.55 4.01
N SER A 76 9.58 8.46 3.41
CA SER A 76 8.37 9.10 3.91
C SER A 76 7.49 8.07 4.60
N LEU A 77 6.89 8.44 5.74
CA LEU A 77 5.90 7.61 6.41
C LEU A 77 4.54 7.78 5.71
N ILE A 78 4.00 6.69 5.21
CA ILE A 78 2.74 6.66 4.47
C ILE A 78 1.70 5.84 5.25
N ARG A 79 0.46 6.31 5.23
CA ARG A 79 -0.72 5.58 5.70
C ARG A 79 -1.85 5.66 4.70
N TYR A 80 -2.82 4.77 4.83
CA TYR A 80 -4.10 4.93 4.18
C TYR A 80 -4.97 5.92 4.97
N ASP A 81 -5.72 6.78 4.28
CA ASP A 81 -6.70 7.69 4.86
C ASP A 81 -8.08 7.40 4.27
N VAL A 82 -8.99 6.89 5.10
CA VAL A 82 -10.34 6.51 4.65
C VAL A 82 -11.20 7.72 4.31
N LYS A 83 -10.98 8.88 4.93
CA LYS A 83 -11.76 10.09 4.64
C LYS A 83 -11.39 10.64 3.27
N LYS A 84 -10.09 10.65 2.95
CA LYS A 84 -9.57 11.09 1.65
C LYS A 84 -9.63 10.02 0.57
N GLY A 85 -9.91 8.76 0.92
CA GLY A 85 -9.88 7.63 -0.01
C GLY A 85 -8.52 7.48 -0.70
N SER A 86 -7.43 7.81 0.01
CA SER A 86 -6.10 7.99 -0.57
C SER A 86 -5.00 7.54 0.38
N PHE A 87 -3.86 7.14 -0.18
CA PHE A 87 -2.63 7.02 0.60
C PHE A 87 -2.00 8.39 0.78
N VAL A 88 -1.56 8.71 1.99
CA VAL A 88 -1.06 10.04 2.35
C VAL A 88 0.22 9.97 3.16
N THR A 89 1.05 11.01 3.03
CA THR A 89 2.15 11.26 3.96
C THR A 89 1.64 11.63 5.34
N PHE A 90 2.54 11.71 6.33
CA PHE A 90 2.22 12.25 7.65
C PHE A 90 1.65 13.68 7.59
N GLN A 91 2.14 14.51 6.67
CA GLN A 91 1.61 15.86 6.40
C GLN A 91 0.26 15.86 5.65
N GLY A 92 -0.29 14.68 5.33
CA GLY A 92 -1.60 14.56 4.68
C GLY A 92 -1.60 14.75 3.16
N ARG A 93 -0.43 14.83 2.52
CA ARG A 93 -0.31 14.96 1.05
C ARG A 93 -0.57 13.62 0.37
N ALA A 94 -1.42 13.61 -0.65
CA ALA A 94 -1.77 12.40 -1.39
C ALA A 94 -0.60 11.85 -2.21
N VAL A 95 -0.48 10.52 -2.22
CA VAL A 95 0.60 9.77 -2.87
C VAL A 95 0.00 8.72 -3.80
N LEU A 96 0.51 8.66 -5.03
CA LEU A 96 0.06 7.73 -6.07
C LEU A 96 1.00 6.52 -6.22
N GLY A 97 2.26 6.65 -5.80
CA GLY A 97 3.22 5.55 -5.88
C GLY A 97 4.54 5.88 -5.21
N ALA A 98 5.47 4.93 -5.31
CA ALA A 98 6.82 5.07 -4.80
C ALA A 98 7.78 4.17 -5.59
N ALA A 99 9.06 4.53 -5.65
CA ALA A 99 10.08 3.63 -6.17
C ALA A 99 10.15 2.35 -5.33
N PHE A 100 10.05 2.48 -4.00
CA PHE A 100 9.98 1.35 -3.07
C PHE A 100 9.02 1.63 -1.92
N ALA A 101 8.45 0.57 -1.35
CA ALA A 101 7.68 0.61 -0.11
C ALA A 101 8.09 -0.56 0.79
N ARG A 102 8.50 -0.24 2.03
CA ARG A 102 8.81 -1.20 3.10
C ARG A 102 7.66 -1.21 4.10
N PHE A 103 6.98 -2.34 4.17
CA PHE A 103 5.90 -2.65 5.10
C PHE A 103 6.49 -3.29 6.34
N GLY A 104 6.16 -2.73 7.52
CA GLY A 104 6.55 -3.26 8.82
C GLY A 104 5.34 -3.63 9.67
N PRO A 105 5.52 -4.06 10.93
CA PRO A 105 4.40 -4.42 11.80
C PRO A 105 3.50 -3.23 12.15
N ASP A 106 3.97 -1.99 11.95
CA ASP A 106 3.25 -0.74 12.17
C ASP A 106 2.08 -0.54 11.17
N ASN A 107 1.10 0.28 11.56
CA ASN A 107 -0.02 0.71 10.69
C ASN A 107 0.40 1.68 9.58
N PHE A 108 1.69 1.96 9.50
CA PHE A 108 2.31 2.80 8.50
C PHE A 108 3.29 1.97 7.68
N PHE A 109 3.71 2.49 6.54
CA PHE A 109 4.83 1.92 5.80
C PHE A 109 5.76 3.03 5.32
N ARG A 110 7.02 2.66 5.09
CA ARG A 110 8.07 3.58 4.65
C ARG A 110 8.14 3.55 3.14
N ALA A 111 7.88 4.67 2.49
CA ALA A 111 7.98 4.81 1.03
C ALA A 111 9.21 5.63 0.64
N TYR A 112 9.86 5.25 -0.46
CA TYR A 112 11.07 5.87 -0.96
C TYR A 112 10.86 6.29 -2.41
N GLY A 113 11.34 7.49 -2.79
CA GLY A 113 11.07 8.04 -4.13
C GLY A 113 9.57 8.20 -4.39
N VAL A 114 8.90 8.88 -3.46
CA VAL A 114 7.45 9.08 -3.43
C VAL A 114 6.99 9.88 -4.64
N LYS A 115 5.93 9.40 -5.32
CA LYS A 115 5.24 10.09 -6.40
C LYS A 115 3.94 10.67 -5.87
N TYR A 116 3.88 11.99 -5.78
CA TYR A 116 2.70 12.69 -5.26
C TYR A 116 1.60 12.79 -6.32
N ALA A 117 0.35 12.91 -5.87
CA ALA A 117 -0.70 13.40 -6.74
C ALA A 117 -0.41 14.84 -7.15
N LEU A 118 -0.78 15.20 -8.38
CA LEU A 118 -0.76 16.59 -8.82
C LEU A 118 -1.72 17.39 -7.93
N VAL A 119 -1.28 18.56 -7.50
CA VAL A 119 -2.15 19.54 -6.85
C VAL A 119 -2.83 20.27 -8.01
N ASN A 120 -4.14 20.09 -8.16
CA ASN A 120 -4.92 20.93 -9.06
C ASN A 120 -5.09 22.32 -8.48
#